data_AF-A0A9P0CWT8-F1
#
_entry.id   AF-A0A9P0CWT8-F1
#
_cell.length_a   1.000
_cell.length_b   1.000
_cell.length_c   1.000
_cell.angle_alpha   90.00
_cell.angle_beta   90.00
_cell.angle_gamma   90.00
#
_symmetry.space_group_name_H-M   'P 1'
#
loop_
_entity.id
_entity.type
_entity.pdbx_description
1 polymer ?
#
loop_
_entity_poly.entity_id
_entity_poly.type
_entity_poly.pdbx_seq_one_letter_code
_entity_poly.pdbx_strand_id
1 'polypeptide(L)'
;MVYEMRAKKEHVNFDTLLANLREIQIGEFGRTNLWKLLKEIGFRFKKEDNRKALCEKNIVVHKRIHFLREYTRLKENGASFIYLDEIWIFSKGGTKRIWQDENIKSIKHTNGEGKRHIILHAGGKNGFVDGAGLIFCSKSKSEDYHDNMNSDMFIKWLNEKLLPNLGEPSVIVLDNASYHT
;
A
#
# COMPACT_ATOMS: atom_id res chain seq x y z
N MET A 1 3.87 15.23 -23.53
CA MET A 1 3.18 15.95 -22.43
C MET A 1 2.74 15.09 -21.23
N VAL A 2 1.66 14.28 -21.26
CA VAL A 2 1.20 13.54 -20.04
C VAL A 2 2.30 12.64 -19.46
N TYR A 3 3.04 11.92 -20.32
CA TYR A 3 4.18 11.11 -19.88
C TYR A 3 5.38 11.94 -19.40
N GLU A 4 5.62 13.11 -19.98
CA GLU A 4 6.73 14.01 -19.56
C GLU A 4 6.45 14.62 -18.19
N MET A 5 5.24 15.13 -17.97
CA MET A 5 4.80 15.62 -16.65
C MET A 5 4.95 14.52 -15.59
N ARG A 6 4.62 13.27 -15.94
CA ARG A 6 4.85 12.10 -15.07
C ARG A 6 6.32 11.81 -14.81
N ALA A 7 7.16 11.85 -15.85
CA ALA A 7 8.60 11.67 -15.71
C ALA A 7 9.22 12.76 -14.81
N LYS A 8 8.67 13.98 -14.86
CA LYS A 8 9.02 15.12 -13.99
C LYS A 8 8.37 15.07 -12.60
N LYS A 9 7.62 14.01 -12.26
CA LYS A 9 6.90 13.84 -10.98
C LYS A 9 5.84 14.92 -10.72
N GLU A 10 5.31 15.56 -11.75
CA GLU A 10 4.27 16.57 -11.64
C GLU A 10 2.86 15.96 -11.51
N HIS A 11 1.98 16.64 -10.78
CA HIS A 11 0.60 16.20 -10.65
C HIS A 11 -0.20 16.52 -11.92
N VAL A 12 -0.62 15.48 -12.65
CA VAL A 12 -1.41 15.63 -13.87
C VAL A 12 -2.89 15.81 -13.53
N ASN A 13 -3.39 17.04 -13.68
CA ASN A 13 -4.80 17.38 -13.65
C ASN A 13 -5.14 18.31 -14.83
N PHE A 14 -6.41 18.69 -14.99
CA PHE A 14 -6.81 19.53 -16.12
C PHE A 14 -6.15 20.91 -16.10
N ASP A 15 -5.99 21.51 -14.93
CA ASP A 15 -5.39 22.84 -14.79
C ASP A 15 -3.92 22.82 -15.22
N THR A 16 -3.16 21.83 -14.76
CA THR A 16 -1.74 21.68 -15.12
C THR A 16 -1.56 21.29 -16.58
N LEU A 17 -2.44 20.44 -17.14
CA LEU A 17 -2.42 20.10 -18.56
C LEU A 17 -2.76 21.31 -19.45
N LEU A 18 -3.76 22.10 -19.07
CA LEU A 18 -4.13 23.31 -19.82
C LEU A 18 -3.03 24.37 -19.78
N ALA A 19 -2.37 24.55 -18.63
CA ALA A 19 -1.21 25.43 -18.52
C ALA A 19 -0.07 24.99 -19.45
N ASN A 20 0.29 23.70 -19.42
CA ASN A 20 1.33 23.16 -20.31
C ASN A 20 0.95 23.29 -21.80
N LEU A 21 -0.32 23.06 -22.17
CA LEU A 21 -0.79 23.20 -23.56
C LEU A 21 -0.70 24.63 -24.07
N ARG A 22 -0.93 25.62 -23.19
CA ARG A 22 -0.76 27.04 -23.51
C ARG A 22 0.71 27.40 -23.72
N GLU A 23 1.60 26.89 -22.87
CA GLU A 23 3.05 27.13 -22.99
C GLU A 23 3.61 26.59 -24.31
N ILE A 24 3.18 25.41 -24.75
CA ILE A 24 3.62 24.79 -26.01
C ILE A 24 2.83 25.27 -27.24
N GLN A 25 1.95 26.27 -27.08
CA GLN A 25 1.19 26.94 -28.15
C GLN A 25 0.36 26.00 -29.06
N ILE A 26 -0.14 24.87 -28.52
CA ILE A 26 -0.97 23.91 -29.28
C ILE A 26 -2.44 24.36 -29.38
N GLY A 27 -2.80 25.46 -28.71
CA GLY A 27 -4.11 26.13 -28.83
C GLY A 27 -4.83 26.31 -27.50
N GLU A 28 -5.92 27.07 -27.51
CA GLU A 28 -6.78 27.26 -26.34
C GLU A 28 -7.83 26.16 -26.25
N PHE A 29 -7.67 25.26 -25.27
CA PHE A 29 -8.64 24.21 -24.98
C PHE A 29 -9.49 24.57 -23.76
N GLY A 30 -10.79 24.34 -23.84
CA GLY A 30 -11.65 24.23 -22.66
C GLY A 30 -11.51 22.87 -21.98
N ARG A 31 -11.84 22.78 -20.68
CA ARG A 31 -11.78 21.51 -19.91
C ARG A 31 -12.51 20.36 -20.59
N THR A 32 -13.70 20.64 -21.15
CA THR A 32 -14.52 19.63 -21.84
C THR A 32 -13.84 19.12 -23.10
N ASN A 33 -13.22 20.00 -23.89
CA ASN A 33 -12.52 19.62 -25.12
C ASN A 33 -11.27 18.79 -24.78
N LEU A 34 -10.52 19.20 -23.75
CA LEU A 34 -9.38 18.42 -23.25
C LEU A 34 -9.80 17.04 -22.74
N TRP A 35 -10.93 16.92 -22.02
CA TRP A 35 -11.46 15.62 -21.59
C TRP A 35 -11.84 14.71 -22.76
N LYS A 36 -12.50 15.27 -23.79
CA LYS A 36 -12.85 14.52 -25.02
C LYS A 36 -11.59 14.05 -25.74
N LEU A 37 -10.62 14.95 -25.93
CA LEU A 37 -9.34 14.64 -26.57
C LEU A 37 -8.60 13.54 -25.83
N LEU A 38 -8.42 13.66 -24.50
CA LEU A 38 -7.77 12.63 -23.68
C LEU A 38 -8.44 11.27 -23.85
N LYS A 39 -9.76 11.23 -23.93
CA LYS A 39 -10.48 9.98 -24.17
C LYS A 39 -10.25 9.42 -25.56
N GLU A 40 -10.22 10.28 -26.57
CA GLU A 40 -9.99 9.91 -27.96
C GLU A 40 -8.59 9.28 -28.14
N ILE A 41 -7.57 9.85 -27.51
CA ILE A 41 -6.20 9.31 -27.51
C ILE A 41 -5.97 8.16 -26.50
N GLY A 42 -7.04 7.56 -25.96
CA GLY A 42 -6.98 6.34 -25.15
C GLY A 42 -6.78 6.53 -23.64
N PHE A 43 -6.59 7.76 -23.14
CA PHE A 43 -6.46 8.00 -21.70
C PHE A 43 -7.80 7.90 -20.98
N ARG A 44 -7.78 7.35 -19.76
CA ARG A 44 -8.94 7.26 -18.86
C ARG A 44 -8.54 7.65 -17.43
N PHE A 45 -9.40 8.39 -16.75
CA PHE A 45 -9.24 8.68 -15.33
C PHE A 45 -9.79 7.52 -14.50
N LYS A 46 -8.92 6.59 -14.10
CA LYS A 46 -9.31 5.37 -13.38
C LYS A 46 -8.36 5.08 -12.20
N LYS A 47 -8.77 4.17 -11.32
CA LYS A 47 -7.93 3.72 -10.21
C LYS A 47 -6.64 3.16 -10.77
N GLU A 48 -5.52 3.54 -10.17
CA GLU A 48 -4.24 2.97 -10.58
C GLU A 48 -4.25 1.46 -10.40
N ASP A 49 -3.83 0.76 -11.44
CA ASP A 49 -3.62 -0.68 -11.41
C ASP A 49 -2.17 -0.98 -11.83
N ASN A 50 -1.33 -1.19 -10.81
CA ASN A 50 0.07 -1.57 -10.95
C ASN A 50 0.26 -3.10 -10.97
N ARG A 51 -0.83 -3.88 -10.97
CA ARG A 51 -0.79 -5.36 -10.86
C ARG A 51 -1.01 -6.05 -12.20
N LYS A 52 -0.58 -5.41 -13.30
CA LYS A 52 -0.84 -5.86 -14.67
C LYS A 52 -0.15 -7.18 -15.07
N ALA A 53 0.73 -7.74 -14.23
CA ALA A 53 1.49 -8.96 -14.54
C ALA A 53 1.85 -9.80 -13.29
N LEU A 54 0.91 -10.03 -12.37
CA LEU A 54 1.13 -10.96 -11.25
C LEU A 54 0.68 -12.37 -11.62
N CYS A 55 1.63 -13.27 -11.83
CA CYS A 55 1.38 -14.72 -11.92
C CYS A 55 1.80 -15.40 -10.60
N GLU A 56 0.91 -16.23 -10.02
CA GLU A 56 1.23 -17.00 -8.82
C GLU A 56 2.27 -18.09 -9.17
N LYS A 57 3.39 -18.13 -8.44
CA LYS A 57 4.40 -19.18 -8.62
C LYS A 57 3.94 -20.47 -7.96
N ASN A 58 4.28 -21.64 -8.52
CA ASN A 58 3.94 -22.95 -7.94
C ASN A 58 4.35 -23.10 -6.46
N ILE A 59 5.50 -22.54 -6.08
CA ILE A 59 5.96 -22.54 -4.69
C ILE A 59 5.03 -21.76 -3.76
N VAL A 60 4.45 -20.65 -4.23
CA VAL A 60 3.46 -19.84 -3.48
C VAL A 60 2.16 -20.60 -3.33
N VAL A 61 1.70 -21.28 -4.40
CA VAL A 61 0.53 -22.17 -4.35
C VAL A 61 0.72 -23.24 -3.28
N HIS A 62 1.88 -23.92 -3.26
CA HIS A 62 2.16 -24.96 -2.29
C HIS A 62 2.15 -24.43 -0.84
N LYS A 63 2.83 -23.30 -0.58
CA LYS A 63 2.82 -22.65 0.75
C LYS A 63 1.40 -22.26 1.19
N ARG A 64 0.59 -21.73 0.27
CA ARG A 64 -0.81 -21.36 0.54
C ARG A 64 -1.67 -22.58 0.87
N ILE A 65 -1.50 -23.70 0.15
CA ILE A 65 -2.19 -24.95 0.45
C ILE A 65 -1.81 -25.46 1.86
N HIS A 66 -0.52 -25.45 2.19
CA HIS A 66 -0.05 -25.87 3.51
C HIS A 66 -0.67 -25.00 4.62
N PHE A 67 -0.59 -23.68 4.48
CA PHE A 67 -1.20 -22.74 5.41
C PHE A 67 -2.71 -22.98 5.59
N LEU A 68 -3.46 -23.12 4.49
CA LEU A 68 -4.91 -23.31 4.53
C LEU A 68 -5.32 -24.62 5.20
N ARG A 69 -4.55 -25.70 4.98
CA ARG A 69 -4.79 -26.98 5.65
C ARG A 69 -4.62 -26.86 7.16
N GLU A 70 -3.52 -26.25 7.61
CA GLU A 70 -3.25 -26.08 9.03
C GLU A 70 -4.23 -25.11 9.69
N TYR A 71 -4.54 -24.01 9.02
CA TYR A 71 -5.56 -23.05 9.45
C TYR A 71 -6.92 -23.73 9.65
N THR A 72 -7.35 -24.56 8.69
CA THR A 72 -8.62 -25.28 8.76
C THR A 72 -8.63 -26.25 9.94
N ARG A 73 -7.56 -27.03 10.11
CA ARG A 73 -7.39 -27.97 11.24
C ARG A 73 -7.48 -27.25 12.59
N LEU A 74 -6.76 -26.14 12.75
CA LEU A 74 -6.79 -25.35 14.00
C LEU A 74 -8.17 -24.73 14.25
N LYS A 75 -8.83 -24.25 13.19
CA LYS A 75 -10.17 -23.67 13.27
C LYS A 75 -11.21 -24.70 13.69
N GLU A 76 -11.17 -25.91 13.15
CA GLU A 76 -12.05 -27.02 13.54
C GLU A 76 -11.87 -27.42 15.01
N ASN A 77 -10.65 -27.26 15.55
CA ASN A 77 -10.35 -27.45 16.97
C ASN A 77 -10.72 -26.24 17.85
N GLY A 78 -11.41 -25.23 17.31
CA GLY A 78 -11.88 -24.08 18.07
C GLY A 78 -10.82 -23.03 18.39
N ALA A 79 -9.69 -23.00 17.66
CA ALA A 79 -8.63 -22.02 17.89
C ALA A 79 -9.11 -20.57 17.77
N SER A 80 -8.62 -19.71 18.66
CA SER A 80 -8.78 -18.26 18.57
C SER A 80 -7.66 -17.68 17.72
N PHE A 81 -7.99 -17.10 16.57
CA PHE A 81 -7.00 -16.50 15.68
C PHE A 81 -6.86 -15.00 15.93
N ILE A 82 -5.60 -14.56 15.99
CA ILE A 82 -5.20 -13.17 16.14
C ILE A 82 -4.32 -12.83 14.94
N TYR A 83 -4.74 -11.84 14.17
CA TYR A 83 -4.05 -11.36 12.98
C TYR A 83 -3.36 -10.05 13.32
N LEU A 84 -2.11 -9.90 12.90
CA LEU A 84 -1.37 -8.64 13.01
C LEU A 84 -0.87 -8.22 11.63
N ASP A 85 -0.73 -6.91 11.46
CA ASP A 85 -0.19 -6.30 10.25
C ASP A 85 0.34 -4.89 10.55
N GLU A 86 1.26 -4.41 9.71
CA GLU A 86 1.73 -3.04 9.70
C GLU A 86 1.14 -2.25 8.53
N ILE A 87 0.47 -1.13 8.83
CA ILE A 87 0.03 -0.18 7.80
C ILE A 87 0.85 1.10 7.82
N TRP A 88 1.18 1.56 6.62
CA TRP A 88 2.00 2.73 6.37
C TRP A 88 1.14 3.84 5.76
N ILE A 89 1.01 4.95 6.49
CA ILE A 89 0.22 6.11 6.09
C ILE A 89 1.16 7.26 5.76
N PHE A 90 1.16 7.67 4.49
CA PHE A 90 1.89 8.85 4.04
C PHE A 90 1.20 10.12 4.56
N SER A 91 1.99 11.02 5.17
CA SER A 91 1.46 12.30 5.69
C SER A 91 0.81 13.17 4.62
N LYS A 92 1.27 13.08 3.36
CA LYS A 92 0.72 13.82 2.21
C LYS A 92 -0.47 13.13 1.53
N GLY A 93 -0.85 11.93 2.00
CA GLY A 93 -1.85 11.10 1.33
C GLY A 93 -1.42 10.62 -0.06
N GLY A 94 -2.30 9.93 -0.77
CA GLY A 94 -2.05 9.45 -2.12
C GLY A 94 -3.27 9.58 -3.02
N THR A 95 -3.10 10.10 -4.23
CA THR A 95 -4.16 10.11 -5.25
C THR A 95 -4.41 8.70 -5.78
N LYS A 96 -5.62 8.18 -5.51
CA LYS A 96 -6.05 6.82 -5.88
C LYS A 96 -6.42 6.67 -7.35
N ARG A 97 -6.75 7.76 -8.04
CA ARG A 97 -7.16 7.79 -9.45
C ARG A 97 -6.24 8.71 -10.23
N ILE A 98 -5.88 8.26 -11.43
CA ILE A 98 -4.95 8.95 -12.31
C ILE A 98 -5.40 8.83 -13.77
N TRP A 99 -5.00 9.79 -14.60
CA TRP A 99 -5.14 9.70 -16.05
C TRP A 99 -4.12 8.72 -16.61
N GLN A 100 -4.58 7.57 -17.10
CA GLN A 100 -3.73 6.50 -17.59
C GLN A 100 -4.34 5.84 -18.82
N ASP A 101 -3.48 5.35 -19.71
CA ASP A 101 -3.82 4.47 -20.82
C ASP A 101 -3.28 3.04 -20.56
N GLU A 102 -3.18 2.23 -21.60
CA GLU A 102 -2.67 0.87 -21.49
C GLU A 102 -1.13 0.80 -21.43
N ASN A 103 -0.44 1.89 -21.76
CA ASN A 103 1.01 1.96 -21.78
C ASN A 103 1.60 1.89 -20.37
N ILE A 104 2.75 1.20 -20.21
CA ILE A 104 3.48 1.11 -18.94
C ILE A 104 3.93 2.48 -18.42
N LYS A 105 4.17 3.45 -19.33
CA LYS A 105 4.54 4.85 -18.98
C LYS A 105 3.42 5.61 -18.26
N SER A 106 2.18 5.11 -18.29
CA SER A 106 1.04 5.70 -17.58
C SER A 106 0.95 5.28 -16.11
N ILE A 107 1.68 4.25 -15.70
CA ILE A 107 1.73 3.79 -14.31
C ILE A 107 2.40 4.88 -13.47
N LYS A 108 1.87 5.15 -12.27
CA LYS A 108 2.49 6.09 -11.35
C LYS A 108 3.76 5.42 -10.82
N HIS A 109 4.87 6.14 -10.93
CA HIS A 109 6.00 5.86 -10.07
C HIS A 109 5.61 6.38 -8.68
N THR A 110 5.26 5.47 -7.77
CA THR A 110 4.94 5.84 -6.39
C THR A 110 6.19 6.36 -5.71
N ASN A 111 6.36 7.68 -5.66
CA ASN A 111 7.28 8.27 -4.70
C ASN A 111 6.58 8.28 -3.36
N GLY A 112 6.98 7.35 -2.49
CA GLY A 112 6.65 7.40 -1.07
C GLY A 112 7.43 8.49 -0.35
N GLU A 113 7.42 9.72 -0.88
CA GLU A 113 8.15 10.87 -0.35
C GLU A 113 7.36 11.54 0.78
N GLY A 114 7.96 11.58 1.97
CA GLY A 114 7.42 12.24 3.16
C GLY A 114 7.43 11.34 4.40
N LYS A 115 7.19 11.98 5.55
CA LYS A 115 7.05 11.30 6.85
C LYS A 115 5.93 10.27 6.79
N ARG A 116 6.23 9.03 7.20
CA ARG A 116 5.26 7.92 7.27
C ARG A 116 4.83 7.75 8.72
N HIS A 117 3.53 7.60 8.93
CA HIS A 117 2.98 7.10 10.18
C HIS A 117 2.80 5.60 10.01
N ILE A 118 3.31 4.84 10.95
CA ILE A 118 3.29 3.39 10.97
C ILE A 118 2.36 3.00 12.09
N ILE A 119 1.39 2.15 11.77
CA ILE A 119 0.46 1.60 12.74
C ILE A 119 0.66 0.09 12.72
N LEU A 120 1.04 -0.45 13.86
CA LEU A 120 1.08 -1.88 14.14
C LEU A 120 -0.02 -2.20 15.14
N HIS A 121 -0.84 -3.19 14.82
CA HIS A 121 -1.89 -3.65 15.71
C HIS A 121 -2.20 -5.13 15.44
N ALA A 122 -2.75 -5.81 16.44
CA ALA A 122 -3.35 -7.13 16.31
C ALA A 122 -4.85 -7.13 16.62
N GLY A 123 -5.60 -8.00 15.97
CA GLY A 123 -7.04 -8.19 16.20
C GLY A 123 -7.55 -9.55 15.76
N GLY A 124 -8.70 -9.95 16.28
CA GLY A 124 -9.35 -11.22 15.97
C GLY A 124 -10.86 -11.06 15.81
N LYS A 125 -11.59 -12.16 15.97
CA LYS A 125 -13.06 -12.21 15.82
C LYS A 125 -13.82 -11.22 16.73
N ASN A 126 -13.23 -10.85 17.86
CA ASN A 126 -13.85 -9.97 18.87
C ASN A 126 -13.39 -8.51 18.74
N GLY A 127 -12.68 -8.16 17.66
CA GLY A 127 -12.10 -6.83 17.47
C GLY A 127 -10.61 -6.79 17.78
N PHE A 128 -10.10 -5.58 18.00
CA PHE A 128 -8.70 -5.32 18.30
C PHE A 128 -8.33 -5.77 19.71
N VAL A 129 -7.08 -6.19 19.91
CA VAL A 129 -6.55 -6.51 21.24
C VAL A 129 -6.27 -5.21 21.98
N ASP A 130 -7.03 -4.93 23.04
CA ASP A 130 -6.87 -3.71 23.83
C ASP A 130 -5.44 -3.55 24.35
N GLY A 131 -4.88 -2.35 24.22
CA GLY A 131 -3.50 -2.06 24.63
C GLY A 131 -2.41 -2.53 23.66
N ALA A 132 -2.76 -3.27 22.60
CA ALA A 132 -1.79 -3.74 21.60
C ALA A 132 -1.48 -2.73 20.48
N GLY A 133 -2.15 -1.58 20.43
CA GLY A 133 -1.91 -0.59 19.39
C GLY A 133 -0.56 0.13 19.55
N LEU A 134 0.21 0.20 18.46
CA LEU A 134 1.47 0.95 18.39
C LEU A 134 1.46 1.87 17.16
N ILE A 135 1.59 3.18 17.41
CA ILE A 135 1.68 4.19 16.35
C ILE A 135 2.98 4.95 16.52
N PHE A 136 3.79 5.01 15.46
CA PHE A 136 5.03 5.78 15.47
C PHE A 136 5.30 6.37 14.09
N CYS A 137 6.24 7.32 14.03
CA CYS A 137 6.59 8.00 12.79
C CYS A 137 8.00 7.61 12.35
N SER A 138 8.20 7.49 11.04
CA SER A 138 9.55 7.37 10.48
C SER A 138 10.43 8.54 10.93
N LYS A 139 11.63 8.27 11.45
CA LYS A 139 12.63 9.31 11.71
C LYS A 139 13.16 9.77 10.36
N SER A 140 12.97 11.04 10.02
CA SER A 140 13.41 11.59 8.73
C SER A 140 14.93 11.61 8.62
N LYS A 141 15.52 10.79 7.74
CA LYS A 141 16.69 11.05 6.86
C LYS A 141 17.29 9.77 6.26
N SER A 142 16.51 8.91 5.61
CA SER A 142 17.07 8.00 4.58
C SER A 142 15.92 7.39 3.78
N GLU A 143 16.20 7.09 2.52
CA GLU A 143 15.33 6.32 1.62
C GLU A 143 15.20 4.85 2.02
N ASP A 144 15.82 4.45 3.14
CA ASP A 144 15.79 3.08 3.61
C ASP A 144 14.53 2.83 4.45
N TYR A 145 13.57 2.15 3.83
CA TYR A 145 12.32 1.76 4.44
C TYR A 145 12.51 0.74 5.57
N HIS A 146 13.61 -0.03 5.54
CA HIS A 146 13.88 -1.12 6.48
C HIS A 146 14.29 -0.66 7.87
N ASP A 147 14.61 0.62 8.06
CA ASP A 147 15.05 1.14 9.36
C ASP A 147 13.89 1.52 10.31
N ASN A 148 12.65 1.55 9.82
CA ASN A 148 11.54 2.05 10.64
C ASN A 148 10.86 0.97 11.49
N MET A 149 10.63 -0.22 10.94
CA MET A 149 10.16 -1.39 11.69
C MET A 149 11.24 -2.46 11.65
N ASN A 150 11.92 -2.69 12.77
CA ASN A 150 12.99 -3.66 12.91
C ASN A 150 12.62 -4.76 13.92
N SER A 151 13.43 -5.82 13.97
CA SER A 151 13.18 -6.98 14.81
C SER A 151 13.08 -6.59 16.29
N ASP A 152 13.95 -5.71 16.80
CA ASP A 152 13.91 -5.26 18.20
C ASP A 152 12.60 -4.55 18.55
N MET A 153 12.12 -3.66 17.68
CA MET A 153 10.83 -2.97 17.86
C MET A 153 9.66 -3.95 17.81
N PHE A 154 9.69 -4.91 16.89
CA PHE A 154 8.66 -5.94 16.77
C PHE A 154 8.61 -6.81 18.02
N ILE A 155 9.75 -7.36 18.45
CA ILE A 155 9.85 -8.23 19.62
C ILE A 155 9.48 -7.49 20.90
N LYS A 156 9.90 -6.22 21.04
CA LYS A 156 9.49 -5.37 22.16
C LYS A 156 7.97 -5.19 22.19
N TRP A 157 7.36 -4.85 21.05
CA TRP A 157 5.92 -4.71 20.94
C TRP A 157 5.20 -6.04 21.23
N LEU A 158 5.68 -7.15 20.68
CA LEU A 158 5.12 -8.48 20.89
C LEU A 158 5.07 -8.81 22.39
N ASN A 159 6.19 -8.62 23.09
CA ASN A 159 6.32 -8.97 24.51
C ASN A 159 5.64 -7.97 25.46
N GLU A 160 5.67 -6.67 25.17
CA GLU A 160 5.17 -5.65 26.09
C GLU A 160 3.73 -5.22 25.82
N LYS A 161 3.22 -5.45 24.60
CA LYS A 161 1.91 -4.95 24.16
C LYS A 161 0.97 -6.05 23.71
N LEU A 162 1.41 -7.00 22.89
CA LEU A 162 0.50 -8.03 22.38
C LEU A 162 0.29 -9.16 23.39
N LEU A 163 1.34 -9.91 23.73
CA LEU A 163 1.25 -11.12 24.55
C LEU A 163 0.60 -10.88 25.92
N PRO A 164 0.91 -9.80 26.67
CA PRO A 164 0.29 -9.58 27.98
C PRO A 164 -1.22 -9.30 27.93
N ASN A 165 -1.72 -8.83 26.78
CA ASN A 165 -3.13 -8.51 26.59
C ASN A 165 -3.89 -9.62 25.83
N LEU A 166 -3.23 -10.75 25.55
CA LEU A 166 -3.79 -11.83 24.76
C LEU A 166 -4.33 -12.95 25.67
N GLY A 167 -5.56 -13.38 25.41
CA GLY A 167 -6.12 -14.56 26.06
C GLY A 167 -5.47 -15.84 25.52
N GLU A 168 -5.05 -16.73 26.42
CA GLU A 168 -4.55 -18.06 26.06
C GLU A 168 -5.70 -19.10 26.04
N PRO A 169 -5.69 -20.07 25.11
CA PRO A 169 -4.77 -20.22 23.97
C PRO A 169 -5.19 -19.37 22.77
N SER A 170 -4.21 -18.80 22.06
CA SER A 170 -4.41 -18.06 20.81
C SER A 170 -3.38 -18.45 19.75
N VAL A 171 -3.78 -18.38 18.48
CA VAL A 171 -2.92 -18.59 17.32
C VAL A 171 -2.66 -17.24 16.66
N ILE A 172 -1.39 -16.83 16.64
CA ILE A 172 -0.97 -15.59 15.98
C ILE A 172 -0.70 -15.87 14.50
N VAL A 173 -1.28 -15.04 13.64
CA VAL A 173 -1.12 -15.08 12.19
C VAL A 173 -0.49 -13.76 11.74
N LEU A 174 0.63 -13.86 11.04
CA LEU A 174 1.41 -12.74 10.52
C LEU A 174 2.00 -13.09 9.14
N ASP A 175 2.46 -12.09 8.41
CA ASP A 175 3.13 -12.29 7.13
C ASP A 175 4.61 -12.72 7.32
N ASN A 176 5.28 -13.01 6.21
CA ASN A 176 6.67 -13.48 6.21
C ASN A 176 7.65 -12.31 5.96
N ALA A 177 7.52 -11.23 6.72
CA ALA A 177 8.51 -10.16 6.73
C ALA A 177 9.82 -10.60 7.40
N SER A 178 10.96 -10.12 6.92
CA SER A 178 12.28 -10.57 7.38
C SER A 178 12.57 -10.22 8.84
N TYR A 179 11.91 -9.20 9.40
CA TYR A 179 12.08 -8.77 10.79
C TYR A 179 11.20 -9.55 11.78
N HIS A 180 10.36 -10.47 11.30
CA HIS A 180 9.60 -11.39 12.16
C HIS A 180 10.42 -12.58 12.64
N THR A 181 11.65 -12.75 12.13
CA THR A 181 12.55 -13.87 12.45
C THR A 181 13.87 -13.38 13.00
#